data_AF-A0A8S4G1M5-F1
#
_entry.id   AF-A0A8S4G1M5-F1
#
_cell.length_a   1.000
_cell.length_b   1.000
_cell.length_c   1.000
_cell.angle_alpha   90.00
_cell.angle_beta   90.00
_cell.angle_gamma   90.00
#
_symmetry.space_group_name_H-M   'P 1'
#
loop_
_entity.id
_entity.type
_entity.pdbx_description
1 polymer ?
#
loop_
_entity_poly.entity_id
_entity_poly.type
_entity_poly.pdbx_seq_one_letter_code
_entity_poly.pdbx_strand_id
1 'polypeptide(L)'
;MNRETVTTKLQAGMDRWQNTFEDMMHLRSSNTHTFKDNYWAQTGFDELRRYVKQGSDFSKELATILQERVEAELYYSKCLSKLGAKLGKACRESVGSCVEAWKHVSIEMEKRAEIHRNYSNAVHEELVKPMKNVIDNQQKLRKKIEGNVDKTTRTLTEWRTVEAKNKKLSHTAARENEKLQDLGLDGR
;
A
#
# COMPACT_ATOMS: atom_id res chain seq x y z
N MET A 1 5.54 37.32 -16.23
CA MET A 1 5.83 36.25 -15.24
C MET A 1 7.16 35.63 -15.63
N ASN A 2 8.18 35.75 -14.78
CA ASN A 2 9.57 35.50 -15.18
C ASN A 2 9.85 33.99 -15.32
N ARG A 3 10.44 33.58 -16.46
CA ARG A 3 10.65 32.17 -16.83
C ARG A 3 11.52 31.45 -15.79
N GLU A 4 12.54 32.12 -15.28
CA GLU A 4 13.43 31.61 -14.24
C GLU A 4 12.66 31.20 -12.98
N THR A 5 11.67 32.00 -12.57
CA THR A 5 10.86 31.72 -11.37
C THR A 5 9.99 30.48 -11.53
N VAL A 6 9.55 30.17 -12.76
CA VAL A 6 8.76 28.94 -13.03
C VAL A 6 9.66 27.72 -13.01
N THR A 7 10.84 27.80 -13.63
CA THR A 7 11.81 26.71 -13.66
C THR A 7 12.32 26.36 -12.27
N THR A 8 12.63 27.36 -11.44
CA THR A 8 13.08 27.13 -10.05
C THR A 8 11.98 26.49 -9.20
N LYS A 9 10.71 26.87 -9.39
CA LYS A 9 9.58 26.26 -8.66
C LYS A 9 9.32 24.81 -9.08
N LEU A 10 9.49 24.50 -10.37
CA LEU A 10 9.39 23.12 -10.86
C LEU A 10 10.54 22.26 -10.33
N GLN A 11 11.77 22.78 -10.33
CA GLN A 11 12.92 22.09 -9.78
C GLN A 11 12.74 21.82 -8.28
N ALA A 12 12.35 22.83 -7.50
CA ALA A 12 12.08 22.66 -6.07
C ALA A 12 10.94 21.66 -5.79
N GLY A 13 9.95 21.59 -6.67
CA GLY A 13 8.88 20.58 -6.61
C GLY A 13 9.40 19.16 -6.89
N MET A 14 10.23 19.01 -7.91
CA MET A 14 10.91 17.75 -8.25
C MET A 14 11.83 17.29 -7.10
N ASP A 15 12.65 18.17 -6.55
CA ASP A 15 13.59 17.85 -5.47
C ASP A 15 12.82 17.42 -4.20
N ARG A 16 11.72 18.10 -3.88
CA ARG A 16 10.86 17.74 -2.75
C ARG A 16 10.17 16.38 -2.95
N TRP A 17 9.76 16.08 -4.19
CA TRP A 17 9.19 14.79 -4.54
C TRP A 17 10.24 13.67 -4.47
N GLN A 18 11.45 13.92 -4.98
CA GLN A 18 12.58 13.00 -4.93
C GLN A 18 12.98 12.69 -3.47
N ASN A 19 13.10 13.70 -2.62
CA ASN A 19 13.41 13.53 -1.20
C ASN A 19 12.30 12.76 -0.47
N THR A 20 11.03 13.06 -0.75
CA THR A 20 9.90 12.31 -0.16
C THR A 20 9.92 10.85 -0.61
N PHE A 21 10.29 10.59 -1.86
CA PHE A 21 10.39 9.25 -2.41
C PHE A 21 11.58 8.49 -1.81
N GLU A 22 12.74 9.12 -1.63
CA GLU A 22 13.88 8.53 -0.93
C GLU A 22 13.57 8.26 0.54
N ASP A 23 12.94 9.20 1.25
CA ASP A 23 12.47 8.98 2.62
C ASP A 23 11.49 7.80 2.68
N MET A 24 10.60 7.66 1.69
CA MET A 24 9.68 6.51 1.59
C MET A 24 10.39 5.19 1.25
N MET A 25 11.47 5.22 0.48
CA MET A 25 12.30 4.03 0.22
C MET A 25 13.15 3.65 1.44
N HIS A 26 13.54 4.64 2.25
CA HIS A 26 14.28 4.48 3.50
C HIS A 26 13.39 4.28 4.74
N LEU A 27 12.05 4.30 4.60
CA LEU A 27 11.07 3.81 5.59
C LEU A 27 11.17 2.30 5.89
N ARG A 28 12.23 1.62 5.45
CA ARG A 28 12.67 0.36 6.07
C ARG A 28 13.17 0.70 7.48
N SER A 29 12.21 0.85 8.40
CA SER A 29 12.35 1.19 9.82
C SER A 29 13.73 0.82 10.38
N SER A 30 14.43 1.82 10.91
CA SER A 30 15.67 1.66 11.70
C SER A 30 15.46 0.87 13.00
N ASN A 31 14.25 0.38 13.23
CA ASN A 31 13.79 -0.21 14.48
C ASN A 31 13.17 -1.59 14.20
N THR A 32 14.00 -2.52 13.77
CA THR A 32 13.64 -3.94 13.55
C THR A 32 13.13 -4.64 14.82
N HIS A 33 13.29 -4.01 15.99
CA HIS A 33 12.88 -4.51 17.30
C HIS A 33 11.48 -4.09 17.76
N THR A 34 10.89 -3.02 17.20
CA THR A 34 9.66 -2.42 17.77
C THR A 34 8.45 -3.35 17.71
N PHE A 35 8.24 -4.07 16.60
CA PHE A 35 7.08 -4.98 16.50
C PHE A 35 7.30 -6.28 17.26
N LYS A 36 8.53 -6.80 17.24
CA LYS A 36 8.85 -8.05 17.94
C LYS A 36 8.69 -7.87 19.44
N ASP A 37 9.15 -6.76 20.01
CA ASP A 37 9.29 -6.64 21.46
C ASP A 37 8.05 -6.06 22.16
N ASN A 38 7.10 -5.47 21.40
CA ASN A 38 5.93 -4.78 21.98
C ASN A 38 4.57 -5.49 21.78
N TYR A 39 4.50 -6.58 21.00
CA TYR A 39 3.22 -7.21 20.62
C TYR A 39 3.01 -8.62 21.20
N TRP A 40 3.64 -8.93 22.35
CA TRP A 40 3.49 -10.21 23.04
C TRP A 40 2.23 -10.33 23.91
N ALA A 41 1.49 -9.24 24.12
CA ALA A 41 0.22 -9.28 24.83
C ALA A 41 -0.79 -10.19 24.12
N GLN A 42 -1.81 -10.66 24.84
CA GLN A 42 -2.77 -11.66 24.34
C GLN A 42 -3.48 -11.29 23.02
N THR A 43 -3.61 -9.99 22.72
CA THR A 43 -4.18 -9.44 21.48
C THR A 43 -3.17 -8.70 20.60
N GLY A 44 -1.88 -8.74 20.93
CA GLY A 44 -0.85 -7.96 20.24
C GLY A 44 -0.76 -8.31 18.75
N PHE A 45 -0.80 -9.60 18.42
CA PHE A 45 -0.80 -10.01 17.01
C PHE A 45 -2.03 -9.51 16.25
N ASP A 46 -3.21 -9.44 16.86
CA ASP A 46 -4.42 -8.94 16.22
C ASP A 46 -4.34 -7.44 15.91
N GLU A 47 -3.70 -6.67 16.78
CA GLU A 47 -3.43 -5.26 16.53
C GLU A 47 -2.46 -5.08 15.36
N LEU A 48 -1.36 -5.84 15.34
CA LEU A 48 -0.41 -5.83 14.22
C LEU A 48 -1.08 -6.25 12.91
N ARG A 49 -1.90 -7.30 12.94
CA ARG A 49 -2.71 -7.75 11.80
C ARG A 49 -3.61 -6.64 11.27
N ARG A 50 -4.32 -5.92 12.15
CA ARG A 50 -5.18 -4.79 11.79
C ARG A 50 -4.37 -3.66 11.15
N TYR A 51 -3.23 -3.31 11.73
CA TYR A 51 -2.33 -2.26 11.21
C TYR A 51 -1.82 -2.61 9.80
N VAL A 52 -1.32 -3.84 9.60
CA VAL A 52 -0.85 -4.30 8.29
C VAL A 52 -1.98 -4.35 7.25
N LYS A 53 -3.20 -4.72 7.67
CA LYS A 53 -4.37 -4.70 6.80
C LYS A 53 -4.73 -3.27 6.36
N GLN A 54 -4.68 -2.30 7.26
CA GLN A 54 -4.92 -0.89 6.94
C GLN A 54 -3.93 -0.39 5.87
N GLY A 55 -2.63 -0.70 6.01
CA GLY A 55 -1.63 -0.36 4.98
C GLY A 55 -1.94 -0.98 3.62
N SER A 56 -2.46 -2.22 3.60
CA SER A 56 -2.87 -2.90 2.37
C SER A 56 -4.11 -2.27 1.73
N ASP A 57 -5.06 -1.79 2.52
CA ASP A 57 -6.25 -1.10 2.01
C ASP A 57 -5.87 0.27 1.44
N PHE A 58 -4.97 1.00 2.11
CA PHE A 58 -4.38 2.24 1.60
C PHE A 58 -3.66 2.03 0.25
N SER A 59 -2.84 0.98 0.12
CA SER A 59 -2.17 0.70 -1.16
C SER A 59 -3.16 0.41 -2.30
N LYS A 60 -4.30 -0.24 -2.01
CA LYS A 60 -5.35 -0.47 -3.01
C LYS A 60 -6.01 0.83 -3.44
N GLU A 61 -6.34 1.69 -2.49
CA GLU A 61 -6.89 3.02 -2.78
C GLU A 61 -5.92 3.85 -3.62
N LEU A 62 -4.64 3.85 -3.27
CA LEU A 62 -3.59 4.50 -4.06
C LEU A 62 -3.53 3.95 -5.50
N ALA A 63 -3.75 2.64 -5.69
CA ALA A 63 -3.75 2.02 -7.03
C ALA A 63 -4.93 2.50 -7.86
N THR A 64 -6.09 2.64 -7.23
CA THR A 64 -7.27 3.21 -7.86
C THR A 64 -7.03 4.67 -8.25
N ILE A 65 -6.50 5.51 -7.35
CA ILE A 65 -6.22 6.93 -7.64
C ILE A 65 -5.23 7.06 -8.81
N LEU A 66 -4.17 6.27 -8.85
CA LEU A 66 -3.22 6.28 -9.97
C LEU A 66 -3.86 5.81 -11.28
N GLN A 67 -4.76 4.84 -11.23
CA GLN A 67 -5.52 4.39 -12.39
C GLN A 67 -6.45 5.48 -12.92
N GLU A 68 -7.19 6.16 -12.05
CA GLU A 68 -8.03 7.31 -12.42
C GLU A 68 -7.21 8.44 -13.05
N ARG A 69 -5.99 8.66 -12.53
CA ARG A 69 -5.05 9.63 -13.11
C ARG A 69 -4.62 9.25 -14.53
N VAL A 70 -4.31 7.98 -14.78
CA VAL A 70 -4.03 7.46 -16.13
C VAL A 70 -5.23 7.74 -17.06
N GLU A 71 -6.44 7.46 -16.61
CA GLU A 71 -7.66 7.68 -17.40
C GLU A 71 -7.89 9.16 -17.71
N ALA A 72 -7.65 10.05 -16.74
CA ALA A 72 -7.74 11.49 -16.93
C ALA A 72 -6.71 12.02 -17.96
N GLU A 73 -5.47 11.56 -17.90
CA GLU A 73 -4.42 11.94 -18.85
C GLU A 73 -4.73 11.44 -20.28
N LEU A 74 -5.22 10.20 -20.42
CA LEU A 74 -5.69 9.67 -21.72
C LEU A 74 -6.88 10.46 -22.26
N TYR A 75 -7.82 10.85 -21.41
CA TYR A 75 -8.96 11.67 -21.81
C TYR A 75 -8.49 13.03 -22.34
N TYR A 76 -7.62 13.71 -21.58
CA TYR A 76 -7.07 15.00 -21.98
C TYR A 76 -6.32 14.92 -23.31
N SER A 77 -5.49 13.89 -23.48
CA SER A 77 -4.80 13.60 -24.74
C SER A 77 -5.78 13.48 -25.92
N LYS A 78 -6.83 12.67 -25.80
CA LYS A 78 -7.85 12.48 -26.85
C LYS A 78 -8.57 13.79 -27.18
N CYS A 79 -8.92 14.59 -26.18
CA CYS A 79 -9.55 15.89 -26.39
C CYS A 79 -8.62 16.85 -27.13
N LEU A 80 -7.34 16.90 -26.75
CA LEU A 80 -6.38 17.80 -27.35
C LEU A 80 -6.09 17.43 -28.81
N SER A 81 -5.96 16.13 -29.12
CA SER A 81 -5.84 15.65 -30.50
C SER A 81 -7.08 15.99 -31.32
N LYS A 82 -8.30 15.76 -30.78
CA LYS A 82 -9.53 16.14 -31.49
C LYS A 82 -9.60 17.64 -31.81
N LEU A 83 -9.18 18.50 -30.89
CA LEU A 83 -9.11 19.95 -31.10
C LEU A 83 -8.03 20.34 -32.11
N GLY A 84 -6.84 19.74 -32.00
CA GLY A 84 -5.75 19.91 -32.96
C GLY A 84 -6.20 19.60 -34.38
N ALA A 85 -6.81 18.44 -34.60
CA ALA A 85 -7.33 18.01 -35.90
C ALA A 85 -8.43 18.93 -36.45
N LYS A 86 -9.35 19.39 -35.58
CA LYS A 86 -10.42 20.32 -35.96
C LYS A 86 -9.85 21.68 -36.40
N LEU A 87 -8.89 22.23 -35.65
CA LEU A 87 -8.20 23.47 -36.02
C LEU A 87 -7.41 23.30 -37.32
N GLY A 88 -6.68 22.19 -37.45
CA GLY A 88 -5.92 21.88 -38.65
C GLY A 88 -6.79 21.77 -39.90
N LYS A 89 -8.02 21.25 -39.76
CA LYS A 89 -9.00 21.25 -40.85
C LYS A 89 -9.47 22.65 -41.21
N ALA A 90 -9.83 23.48 -40.23
CA ALA A 90 -10.26 24.87 -40.46
C ALA A 90 -9.18 25.68 -41.19
N CYS A 91 -7.90 25.47 -40.86
CA CYS A 91 -6.79 26.14 -41.53
C CYS A 91 -6.52 25.66 -42.96
N ARG A 92 -7.07 24.53 -43.42
CA ARG A 92 -6.94 24.09 -44.82
C ARG A 92 -7.84 24.87 -45.78
N GLU A 93 -8.90 25.48 -45.27
CA GLU A 93 -9.90 26.21 -46.05
C GLU A 93 -9.51 27.69 -46.27
N SER A 94 -8.31 28.10 -45.82
CA SER A 94 -7.84 29.47 -45.88
C SER A 94 -6.33 29.56 -46.15
N VAL A 95 -5.86 30.72 -46.60
CA VAL A 95 -4.45 31.00 -46.92
C VAL A 95 -3.98 32.29 -46.25
N GLY A 96 -2.66 32.43 -46.09
CA GLY A 96 -2.02 33.63 -45.53
C GLY A 96 -1.21 33.33 -44.26
N SER A 97 -0.30 34.24 -43.92
CA SER A 97 0.65 34.07 -42.80
C SER A 97 -0.02 33.83 -41.45
N CYS A 98 -1.17 34.46 -41.21
CA CYS A 98 -1.96 34.23 -39.99
C CYS A 98 -2.49 32.78 -39.92
N VAL A 99 -2.97 32.24 -41.05
CA VAL A 99 -3.43 30.85 -41.12
C VAL A 99 -2.28 29.87 -40.91
N GLU A 100 -1.10 30.16 -41.47
CA GLU A 100 0.11 29.35 -41.22
C GLU A 100 0.50 29.35 -39.74
N ALA A 101 0.40 30.48 -39.03
CA ALA A 101 0.63 30.52 -37.59
C ALA A 101 -0.36 29.62 -36.82
N TRP A 102 -1.65 29.63 -37.20
CA TRP A 102 -2.65 28.75 -36.60
C TRP A 102 -2.45 27.26 -36.94
N LYS A 103 -1.91 26.92 -38.13
CA LYS A 103 -1.50 25.55 -38.44
C LYS A 103 -0.43 25.04 -37.47
N HIS A 104 0.55 25.88 -37.11
CA HIS A 104 1.54 25.52 -36.11
C HIS A 104 0.90 25.26 -34.74
N VAL A 105 -0.09 26.08 -34.33
CA VAL A 105 -0.83 25.83 -33.09
C VAL A 105 -1.55 24.48 -33.12
N SER A 106 -2.20 24.13 -34.22
CA SER A 106 -2.82 22.81 -34.42
C SER A 106 -1.81 21.66 -34.26
N ILE A 107 -0.63 21.78 -34.88
CA ILE A 107 0.45 20.78 -34.77
C ILE A 107 0.93 20.65 -33.32
N GLU A 108 1.12 21.76 -32.61
CA GLU A 108 1.55 21.73 -31.21
C GLU A 108 0.49 21.12 -30.28
N MET A 109 -0.80 21.27 -30.58
CA MET A 109 -1.88 20.56 -29.87
C MET A 109 -1.75 19.04 -30.05
N GLU A 110 -1.51 18.56 -31.27
CA GLU A 110 -1.32 17.12 -31.55
C GLU A 110 -0.06 16.56 -30.87
N LYS A 111 1.06 17.27 -30.95
CA LYS A 111 2.30 16.87 -30.25
C LYS A 111 2.10 16.78 -28.74
N ARG A 112 1.39 17.76 -28.16
CA ARG A 112 1.10 17.75 -26.73
C ARG A 112 0.13 16.63 -26.37
N ALA A 113 -0.84 16.33 -27.22
CA ALA A 113 -1.71 15.17 -27.04
C ALA A 113 -0.89 13.87 -26.97
N GLU A 114 0.09 13.71 -27.85
CA GLU A 114 1.01 12.57 -27.83
C GLU A 114 1.83 12.49 -26.54
N ILE A 115 2.38 13.61 -26.05
CA ILE A 115 3.10 13.65 -24.77
C ILE A 115 2.23 13.13 -23.62
N HIS A 116 0.98 13.61 -23.51
CA HIS A 116 0.05 13.15 -22.46
C HIS A 116 -0.31 11.67 -22.61
N ARG A 117 -0.46 11.16 -23.84
CA ARG A 117 -0.70 9.73 -24.11
C ARG A 117 0.48 8.87 -23.63
N ASN A 118 1.70 9.27 -24.01
CA ASN A 118 2.91 8.54 -23.64
C ASN A 118 3.14 8.59 -22.14
N TYR A 119 2.92 9.75 -21.52
CA TYR A 119 2.97 9.91 -20.07
C TYR A 119 1.99 8.99 -19.36
N SER A 120 0.74 8.95 -19.80
CA SER A 120 -0.26 8.06 -19.22
C SER A 120 0.12 6.59 -19.35
N ASN A 121 0.68 6.19 -20.49
CA ASN A 121 1.15 4.82 -20.69
C ASN A 121 2.31 4.49 -19.74
N ALA A 122 3.27 5.40 -19.57
CA ALA A 122 4.37 5.23 -18.62
C ALA A 122 3.87 5.08 -17.18
N VAL A 123 2.95 5.95 -16.74
CA VAL A 123 2.33 5.84 -15.40
C VAL A 123 1.62 4.49 -15.23
N HIS A 124 0.91 4.02 -16.26
CA HIS A 124 0.24 2.73 -16.19
C HIS A 124 1.22 1.55 -16.09
N GLU A 125 2.21 1.50 -16.97
CA GLU A 125 3.16 0.39 -17.10
C GLU A 125 4.19 0.34 -15.97
N GLU A 126 4.69 1.51 -15.54
CA GLU A 126 5.81 1.61 -14.60
C GLU A 126 5.37 1.84 -13.16
N LEU A 127 4.13 2.30 -12.92
CA LEU A 127 3.61 2.53 -11.57
C LEU A 127 2.40 1.66 -11.25
N VAL A 128 1.30 1.80 -12.01
CA VAL A 128 0.02 1.14 -11.66
C VAL A 128 0.15 -0.39 -11.71
N LYS A 129 0.70 -0.95 -12.78
CA LYS A 129 0.88 -2.41 -12.93
C LYS A 129 1.80 -2.98 -11.84
N PRO A 130 3.03 -2.46 -11.61
CA PRO A 130 3.89 -2.94 -10.53
C PRO A 130 3.23 -2.85 -9.16
N MET A 131 2.49 -1.77 -8.89
CA MET A 131 1.83 -1.61 -7.59
C MET A 131 0.73 -2.66 -7.37
N LYS A 132 -0.09 -2.96 -8.39
CA LYS A 132 -1.08 -4.06 -8.32
C LYS A 132 -0.40 -5.40 -8.05
N ASN A 133 0.73 -5.69 -8.73
CA ASN A 133 1.50 -6.91 -8.50
C ASN A 133 2.03 -7.01 -7.06
N VAL A 134 2.56 -5.91 -6.50
CA VAL A 134 3.04 -5.87 -5.12
C VAL A 134 1.90 -6.11 -4.13
N ILE A 135 0.75 -5.46 -4.33
CA ILE A 135 -0.44 -5.62 -3.47
C ILE A 135 -0.89 -7.08 -3.43
N ASP A 136 -0.99 -7.74 -4.59
CA ASP A 136 -1.43 -9.14 -4.67
C ASP A 136 -0.44 -10.10 -4.01
N ASN A 137 0.86 -9.88 -4.24
CA ASN A 137 1.91 -10.70 -3.63
C ASN A 137 1.96 -10.51 -2.12
N GLN A 138 1.87 -9.27 -1.64
CA GLN A 138 1.81 -8.95 -0.21
C GLN A 138 0.58 -9.58 0.44
N GLN A 139 -0.59 -9.54 -0.21
CA GLN A 139 -1.81 -10.17 0.30
C GLN A 139 -1.65 -11.68 0.48
N LYS A 140 -1.03 -12.38 -0.48
CA LYS A 140 -0.77 -13.83 -0.39
C LYS A 140 0.19 -14.14 0.76
N LEU A 141 1.29 -13.40 0.86
CA LEU A 141 2.28 -13.57 1.93
C LEU A 141 1.67 -13.32 3.32
N ARG A 142 0.87 -12.25 3.46
CA ARG A 142 0.20 -11.91 4.72
C ARG A 142 -0.73 -13.03 5.17
N LYS A 143 -1.62 -13.52 4.31
CA LYS A 143 -2.54 -14.64 4.63
C LYS A 143 -1.79 -15.90 5.08
N LYS A 144 -0.66 -16.22 4.43
CA LYS A 144 0.18 -17.36 4.82
C LYS A 144 0.74 -17.18 6.24
N ILE A 145 1.25 -15.99 6.57
CA ILE A 145 1.79 -15.70 7.91
C ILE A 145 0.68 -15.72 8.95
N GLU A 146 -0.45 -15.04 8.69
CA GLU A 146 -1.63 -15.04 9.56
C GLU A 146 -2.07 -16.47 9.90
N GLY A 147 -2.19 -17.35 8.89
CA GLY A 147 -2.59 -18.74 9.11
C GLY A 147 -1.58 -19.56 9.91
N ASN A 148 -0.28 -19.27 9.83
CA ASN A 148 0.73 -19.92 10.66
C ASN A 148 0.62 -19.48 12.13
N VAL A 149 0.38 -18.20 12.38
CA VAL A 149 0.17 -17.68 13.72
C VAL A 149 -1.12 -18.25 14.31
N ASP A 150 -2.22 -18.27 13.56
CA ASP A 150 -3.50 -18.85 14.04
C ASP A 150 -3.36 -20.32 14.46
N LYS A 151 -2.65 -21.13 13.66
CA LYS A 151 -2.34 -22.52 14.01
C LYS A 151 -1.54 -22.62 15.30
N THR A 152 -0.51 -21.81 15.45
CA THR A 152 0.38 -21.83 16.62
C THR A 152 -0.36 -21.37 17.88
N THR A 153 -1.14 -20.30 17.78
CA THR A 153 -2.00 -19.79 18.87
C THR A 153 -3.02 -20.82 19.31
N ARG A 154 -3.63 -21.55 18.36
CA ARG A 154 -4.56 -22.63 18.69
C ARG A 154 -3.86 -23.75 19.45
N THR A 155 -2.72 -24.27 18.96
CA THR A 155 -1.95 -25.32 19.64
C THR A 155 -1.54 -24.89 21.05
N LEU A 156 -1.07 -23.66 21.21
CA LEU A 156 -0.71 -23.10 22.52
C LEU A 156 -1.92 -23.06 23.47
N THR A 157 -3.08 -22.66 22.97
CA THR A 157 -4.33 -22.61 23.75
C THR A 157 -4.76 -24.01 24.22
N GLU A 158 -4.64 -25.01 23.36
CA GLU A 158 -4.89 -26.42 23.69
C GLU A 158 -3.93 -26.90 24.81
N TRP A 159 -2.64 -26.60 24.70
CA TRP A 159 -1.66 -26.92 25.76
C TRP A 159 -1.95 -26.22 27.09
N ARG A 160 -2.29 -24.92 27.07
CA ARG A 160 -2.67 -24.18 28.28
C ARG A 160 -3.92 -24.75 28.95
N THR A 161 -4.88 -25.24 28.16
CA THR A 161 -6.08 -25.90 28.67
C THR A 161 -5.73 -27.23 29.36
N VAL A 162 -4.87 -28.04 28.75
CA VAL A 162 -4.39 -29.30 29.34
C VAL A 162 -3.57 -29.04 30.61
N GLU A 163 -2.68 -28.05 30.58
CA GLU A 163 -1.88 -27.61 31.73
C GLU A 163 -2.79 -27.20 32.91
N ALA A 164 -3.79 -26.36 32.66
CA ALA A 164 -4.75 -25.92 33.67
C ALA A 164 -5.53 -27.10 34.28
N LYS A 165 -5.96 -28.07 33.44
CA LYS A 165 -6.64 -29.28 33.89
C LYS A 165 -5.73 -30.13 34.79
N ASN A 166 -4.49 -30.39 34.36
CA ASN A 166 -3.54 -31.21 35.12
C ASN A 166 -3.14 -30.54 36.43
N LYS A 167 -2.98 -29.21 36.45
CA LYS A 167 -2.72 -28.44 37.66
C LYS A 167 -3.86 -28.59 38.67
N LYS A 168 -5.12 -28.51 38.21
CA LYS A 168 -6.31 -28.74 39.07
C LYS A 168 -6.31 -30.16 39.64
N LEU A 169 -6.04 -31.18 38.81
CA LEU A 169 -5.96 -32.57 39.26
C LEU A 169 -4.86 -32.79 40.31
N SER A 170 -3.67 -32.21 40.10
CA SER A 170 -2.56 -32.28 41.04
C SER A 170 -2.92 -31.64 42.40
N HIS A 171 -3.55 -30.46 42.40
CA HIS A 171 -4.02 -29.82 43.64
C HIS A 171 -5.09 -30.63 44.38
N THR A 172 -5.97 -31.33 43.66
CA THR A 172 -6.95 -32.23 44.30
C THR A 172 -6.26 -33.45 44.90
N ALA A 173 -5.35 -34.10 44.15
CA ALA A 173 -4.63 -35.27 44.64
C ALA A 173 -3.77 -34.97 45.87
N ALA A 174 -3.10 -33.81 45.90
CA ALA A 174 -2.33 -33.36 47.07
C ALA A 174 -3.23 -33.21 48.31
N ARG A 175 -4.39 -32.56 48.17
CA ARG A 175 -5.34 -32.37 49.28
C ARG A 175 -5.93 -33.68 49.80
N GLU A 176 -6.29 -34.61 48.91
CA GLU A 176 -6.77 -35.93 49.34
C GLU A 176 -5.67 -36.73 50.06
N ASN A 177 -4.42 -36.62 49.60
CA ASN A 177 -3.28 -37.24 50.28
C ASN A 177 -3.04 -36.67 51.68
N GLU A 178 -3.07 -35.34 51.84
CA GLU A 178 -2.98 -34.67 53.16
C GLU A 178 -4.09 -35.18 54.10
N LYS A 179 -5.35 -35.21 53.61
CA LYS A 179 -6.49 -35.71 54.38
C LYS A 179 -6.33 -37.17 54.83
N LEU A 180 -5.79 -38.03 53.96
CA LEU A 180 -5.53 -39.43 54.31
C LEU A 180 -4.40 -39.58 55.34
N GLN A 181 -3.39 -38.71 55.30
CA GLN A 181 -2.32 -38.69 56.30
C GLN A 181 -2.85 -38.28 57.68
N ASP A 182 -3.69 -37.24 57.75
CA ASP A 182 -4.31 -36.78 59.01
C ASP A 182 -5.17 -37.89 59.64
N LEU A 183 -6.01 -38.55 58.84
CA LEU A 183 -6.83 -39.68 59.31
C LEU A 183 -6.01 -40.88 59.82
N GLY A 184 -4.80 -41.07 59.28
CA GLY A 184 -3.89 -42.13 59.72
C GLY A 184 -3.15 -41.81 61.03
N LEU A 185 -3.08 -40.54 61.41
CA LEU A 185 -2.44 -40.08 62.65
C LEU A 185 -3.40 -40.16 63.84
N ASP A 186 -4.70 -39.93 63.64
CA ASP A 186 -5.74 -40.03 64.69
C ASP A 186 -6.08 -41.49 65.11
N GLY A 187 -5.56 -42.48 64.38
CA GLY A 187 -5.77 -43.91 64.65
C GLY A 187 -4.63 -44.63 65.40
N ARG A 188 -3.62 -43.90 65.87
CA ARG A 188 -2.50 -44.39 66.69
C ARG A 188 -2.54 -43.82 68.09
#